data_AF-A0A8H4B357-F1
#
_entry.id   AF-A0A8H4B357-F1
#
_cell.length_a   1.000
_cell.length_b   1.000
_cell.length_c   1.000
_cell.angle_alpha   90.00
_cell.angle_beta   90.00
_cell.angle_gamma   90.00
#
_symmetry.space_group_name_H-M   'P 1'
#
loop_
_entity.id
_entity.type
_entity.pdbx_description
1 polymer ?
#
loop_
_entity_poly.entity_id
_entity_poly.type
_entity_poly.pdbx_seq_one_letter_code
_entity_poly.pdbx_strand_id
1 'polypeptide(L)'
;MMFPDEILLETFKYIYTNYPSLFSCLLVNRQWCRIIVPILWREPLKEFDDKRLIRIYLSALNSKEQASLIPFKIILPIYPRPLFDYASYTTYVGLNFCNGIINWLNSERHDIIIESRRYEDKVETAIKCSLIAMFLRKSKRLKYLEYEGIINKMIFENLRMNNTVIKLDLCLDNLDFENTKELSKFIIENTTLINLELSSNYFGPEGGKEIARALSINNGITKLKFRHNKIGSEGGEAFADALCKNNSLTSLDVRNNEIKFKGEEMAASLRRESANPALTTEIDMLLNRINHLERLDRLNRALNGNLHYLLIHVLFVSFWFSFWFLSSLL
;
A
#
# COMPACT_ATOMS: atom_id res chain seq x y z
N MET A 1 -40.87 12.52 -15.06
CA MET A 1 -40.67 12.62 -13.59
C MET A 1 -39.21 12.26 -13.32
N MET A 2 -38.39 13.21 -12.86
CA MET A 2 -37.00 12.89 -12.47
C MET A 2 -37.03 12.23 -11.10
N PHE A 3 -36.38 11.09 -10.95
CA PHE A 3 -36.17 10.50 -9.63
C PHE A 3 -35.25 11.42 -8.81
N PRO A 4 -35.49 11.56 -7.49
CA PRO A 4 -34.56 12.24 -6.59
C PRO A 4 -33.16 11.63 -6.65
N ASP A 5 -32.13 12.46 -6.47
CA ASP A 5 -30.72 12.03 -6.50
C ASP A 5 -30.42 10.90 -5.52
N GLU A 6 -31.08 10.90 -4.36
CA GLU A 6 -30.95 9.86 -3.32
C GLU A 6 -31.42 8.49 -3.82
N ILE A 7 -32.56 8.44 -4.53
CA ILE A 7 -33.11 7.20 -5.09
C ILE A 7 -32.20 6.69 -6.22
N LEU A 8 -31.69 7.59 -7.06
CA LEU A 8 -30.75 7.23 -8.11
C LEU A 8 -29.44 6.70 -7.52
N LEU A 9 -28.91 7.35 -6.49
CA LEU A 9 -27.70 6.90 -5.80
C LEU A 9 -27.90 5.50 -5.20
N GLU A 10 -29.03 5.27 -4.53
CA GLU A 10 -29.37 3.96 -3.96
C GLU A 10 -29.51 2.89 -5.05
N THR A 11 -30.16 3.23 -6.17
CA THR A 11 -30.26 2.33 -7.33
C THR A 11 -28.89 1.99 -7.89
N PHE A 12 -28.01 2.98 -8.03
CA PHE A 12 -26.66 2.76 -8.54
C PHE A 12 -25.77 1.99 -7.58
N LYS A 13 -26.05 1.97 -6.27
CA LYS A 13 -25.37 1.04 -5.34
C LYS A 13 -25.65 -0.43 -5.66
N TYR A 14 -26.74 -0.77 -6.35
CA TYR A 14 -26.98 -2.17 -6.75
C TYR A 14 -26.24 -2.56 -8.03
N ILE A 15 -25.82 -1.58 -8.84
CA ILE A 15 -25.11 -1.82 -10.11
C ILE A 15 -23.71 -1.22 -10.15
N TYR A 16 -23.15 -0.74 -9.03
CA TYR A 16 -21.88 0.00 -9.03
C TYR A 16 -20.69 -0.83 -9.52
N THR A 17 -20.80 -2.15 -9.48
CA THR A 17 -19.80 -3.11 -9.99
C THR A 17 -20.00 -3.45 -11.47
N ASN A 18 -21.15 -3.12 -12.06
CA ASN A 18 -21.47 -3.39 -13.46
C ASN A 18 -21.16 -2.15 -14.32
N TYR A 19 -19.88 -2.00 -14.67
CA TYR A 19 -19.39 -0.88 -15.47
C TYR A 19 -20.10 -0.71 -16.83
N PRO A 20 -20.38 -1.76 -17.63
CA PRO A 20 -21.14 -1.61 -18.88
C PRO A 20 -22.53 -0.97 -18.68
N SER A 21 -23.23 -1.37 -17.61
CA SER A 21 -24.53 -0.78 -17.27
C SER A 21 -24.38 0.68 -16.85
N LEU A 22 -23.37 1.01 -16.03
CA LEU A 22 -23.08 2.39 -15.63
C LEU A 22 -22.74 3.27 -16.84
N PHE A 23 -21.97 2.78 -17.82
CA PHE A 23 -21.69 3.51 -19.05
C PHE A 23 -22.95 3.77 -19.88
N SER A 24 -23.83 2.77 -20.00
CA SER A 24 -25.13 2.94 -20.67
C SER A 24 -25.97 4.01 -19.97
N CYS A 25 -25.90 4.06 -18.63
CA CYS A 25 -26.58 5.05 -17.81
C CYS A 25 -26.05 6.49 -18.02
N LEU A 26 -24.81 6.68 -18.50
CA LEU A 26 -24.30 8.01 -18.89
C LEU A 26 -25.06 8.60 -20.08
N LEU A 27 -25.69 7.78 -20.92
CA LEU A 27 -26.37 8.25 -22.13
C LEU A 27 -27.81 8.72 -21.84
N VAL A 28 -28.31 8.53 -20.61
CA VAL A 28 -29.71 8.78 -20.25
C VAL A 28 -30.00 10.27 -20.13
N ASN A 29 -29.30 10.99 -19.24
CA ASN A 29 -29.42 12.44 -19.08
C ASN A 29 -28.29 13.03 -18.22
N ARG A 30 -28.22 14.36 -18.14
CA ARG A 30 -27.21 15.09 -17.37
C ARG A 30 -27.22 14.80 -15.87
N GLN A 31 -28.39 14.53 -15.28
CA GLN A 31 -28.50 14.21 -13.85
C GLN A 31 -27.81 12.87 -13.55
N TRP A 32 -28.08 11.85 -14.36
CA TRP A 32 -27.45 10.54 -14.26
C TRP A 32 -25.94 10.63 -14.43
N CYS A 33 -25.46 11.40 -15.42
CA CYS A 33 -24.02 11.66 -15.59
C CYS A 33 -23.37 12.21 -14.30
N ARG A 34 -24.01 13.17 -13.63
CA ARG A 34 -23.46 13.80 -12.42
C ARG A 34 -23.29 12.81 -11.26
N ILE A 35 -24.13 11.77 -11.20
CA ILE A 35 -24.07 10.75 -10.15
C ILE A 35 -23.10 9.63 -10.53
N ILE A 36 -23.10 9.21 -11.80
CA ILE A 36 -22.37 8.03 -12.27
C ILE A 36 -20.89 8.34 -12.51
N VAL A 37 -20.54 9.54 -13.01
CA VAL A 37 -19.14 9.87 -13.30
C VAL A 37 -18.25 9.73 -12.05
N PRO A 38 -18.63 10.23 -10.85
CA PRO A 38 -17.86 9.98 -9.65
C PRO A 38 -17.71 8.49 -9.28
N ILE A 39 -18.68 7.63 -9.62
CA ILE A 39 -18.64 6.19 -9.37
C ILE A 39 -17.66 5.51 -10.34
N LEU A 40 -17.77 5.81 -11.63
CA LEU A 40 -16.92 5.24 -12.68
C LEU A 40 -15.45 5.63 -12.53
N TRP A 41 -15.17 6.88 -12.13
CA TRP A 41 -13.80 7.40 -11.98
C TRP A 41 -13.23 7.28 -10.57
N ARG A 42 -13.88 6.54 -9.67
CA ARG A 42 -13.37 6.31 -8.31
C ARG A 42 -12.03 5.57 -8.28
N GLU A 43 -11.77 4.75 -9.29
CA GLU A 43 -10.57 3.91 -9.41
C GLU A 43 -10.06 3.98 -10.87
N PRO A 44 -9.04 4.79 -11.15
CA PRO A 44 -8.56 5.03 -12.50
C PRO A 44 -7.94 3.76 -13.08
N LEU A 45 -8.22 3.48 -14.37
CA LEU A 45 -7.65 2.37 -15.15
C LEU A 45 -7.97 0.96 -14.63
N LYS A 46 -8.93 0.78 -13.71
CA LYS A 46 -9.33 -0.56 -13.25
C LYS A 46 -9.98 -1.40 -14.35
N GLU A 47 -10.93 -0.80 -15.06
CA GLU A 47 -11.84 -1.52 -15.96
C GLU A 47 -11.61 -1.19 -17.44
N PHE A 48 -10.81 -0.18 -17.72
CA PHE A 48 -10.51 0.25 -19.07
C PHE A 48 -9.08 0.76 -19.14
N ASP A 49 -8.24 0.05 -19.89
CA ASP A 49 -6.88 0.46 -20.24
C ASP A 49 -6.94 1.43 -21.44
N ASP A 50 -7.52 2.60 -21.22
CA ASP A 50 -7.57 3.67 -22.21
C ASP A 50 -6.46 4.69 -21.97
N LYS A 51 -5.48 4.66 -22.87
CA LYS A 51 -4.32 5.57 -22.96
C LYS A 51 -4.70 7.05 -22.89
N ARG A 52 -5.89 7.43 -23.36
CA ARG A 52 -6.39 8.82 -23.30
C ARG A 52 -6.61 9.29 -21.86
N LEU A 53 -6.81 8.39 -20.90
CA LEU A 53 -6.97 8.77 -19.50
C LEU A 53 -5.69 9.32 -18.89
N ILE A 54 -4.54 8.72 -19.16
CA ILE A 54 -3.25 9.23 -18.67
C ILE A 54 -3.04 10.65 -19.17
N ARG A 55 -3.30 10.87 -20.46
CA ARG A 55 -3.31 12.17 -21.12
C ARG A 55 -4.27 13.18 -20.46
N ILE A 56 -5.47 12.77 -20.07
CA ILE A 56 -6.41 13.60 -19.30
C ILE A 56 -5.83 13.96 -17.92
N TYR A 57 -5.25 13.02 -17.19
CA TYR A 57 -4.65 13.30 -15.88
C TYR A 57 -3.41 14.19 -15.97
N LEU A 58 -2.59 14.01 -17.02
CA LEU A 58 -1.45 14.88 -17.31
C LEU A 58 -1.88 16.33 -17.56
N SER A 59 -3.06 16.56 -18.18
CA SER A 59 -3.61 17.90 -18.36
C SER A 59 -4.06 18.57 -17.05
N ALA A 60 -4.22 17.79 -15.96
CA ALA A 60 -4.64 18.29 -14.65
C ALA A 60 -3.46 18.66 -13.72
N LEU A 61 -2.22 18.46 -14.17
CA LEU A 61 -1.02 18.81 -13.43
C LEU A 61 -0.88 20.33 -13.26
N ASN A 62 -0.42 20.76 -12.08
CA ASN A 62 -0.04 22.16 -11.83
C ASN A 62 1.42 22.43 -12.24
N SER A 63 1.86 23.69 -12.21
CA SER A 63 3.21 24.07 -12.62
C SER A 63 4.33 23.32 -11.88
N LYS A 64 4.14 22.99 -10.59
CA LYS A 64 5.14 22.26 -9.78
C LYS A 64 5.24 20.80 -10.20
N GLU A 65 4.11 20.14 -10.45
CA GLU A 65 4.06 18.76 -10.90
C GLU A 65 4.54 18.61 -12.36
N GLN A 66 4.28 19.62 -13.19
CA GLN A 66 4.79 19.67 -14.57
C GLN A 66 6.30 19.88 -14.61
N ALA A 67 6.88 20.62 -13.66
CA ALA A 67 8.31 20.90 -13.63
C ALA A 67 9.18 19.64 -13.62
N SER A 68 8.72 18.57 -12.96
CA SER A 68 9.40 17.26 -12.94
C SER A 68 9.45 16.57 -14.31
N LEU A 69 8.61 16.98 -15.26
CA LEU A 69 8.50 16.39 -16.59
C LEU A 69 9.33 17.15 -17.66
N ILE A 70 9.72 18.39 -17.39
CA ILE A 70 10.48 19.25 -18.30
C ILE A 70 11.80 18.60 -18.77
N PRO A 71 12.63 18.00 -17.89
CA PRO A 71 13.90 17.38 -18.33
C PRO A 71 13.72 16.26 -19.35
N PHE A 72 12.53 15.67 -19.39
CA PHE A 72 12.19 14.54 -20.26
C PHE A 72 11.52 14.97 -21.56
N LYS A 73 11.36 16.28 -21.80
CA LYS A 73 10.72 16.85 -23.01
C LYS A 73 9.34 16.24 -23.30
N ILE A 74 8.62 15.81 -22.25
CA ILE A 74 7.27 15.25 -22.39
C ILE A 74 6.34 16.38 -22.81
N ILE A 75 5.79 16.29 -24.02
CA ILE A 75 4.80 17.24 -24.51
C ILE A 75 3.47 16.93 -23.82
N LEU A 76 3.09 17.78 -22.87
CA LEU A 76 1.78 17.66 -22.24
C LEU A 76 0.70 18.00 -23.26
N PRO A 77 -0.35 17.17 -23.35
CA PRO A 77 -1.33 17.38 -24.37
C PRO A 77 -2.19 18.61 -24.04
N ILE A 78 -2.32 19.49 -25.04
CA ILE A 78 -3.16 20.69 -24.96
C ILE A 78 -4.61 20.25 -25.23
N TYR A 79 -5.27 19.71 -24.20
CA TYR A 79 -6.70 19.41 -24.29
C TYR A 79 -7.55 20.61 -23.86
N PRO A 80 -8.75 20.77 -24.45
CA PRO A 80 -9.77 21.57 -23.79
C PRO A 80 -10.01 21.01 -22.39
N ARG A 81 -10.28 21.91 -21.44
CA ARG A 81 -10.51 21.56 -20.04
C ARG A 81 -11.53 20.40 -19.96
N PRO A 82 -11.18 19.27 -19.31
CA PRO A 82 -12.07 18.12 -19.28
C PRO A 82 -13.41 18.52 -18.65
N LEU A 83 -14.50 17.94 -19.18
CA LEU A 83 -15.87 18.25 -18.76
C LEU A 83 -16.07 18.05 -17.25
N PHE A 84 -15.36 17.09 -16.67
CA PHE A 84 -15.37 16.80 -15.26
C PHE A 84 -13.95 16.85 -14.69
N ASP A 85 -13.87 17.17 -13.40
CA ASP A 85 -12.63 17.04 -12.64
C ASP A 85 -12.43 15.59 -12.18
N TYR A 86 -12.12 14.71 -13.14
CA TYR A 86 -12.04 13.27 -12.90
C TYR A 86 -11.12 12.89 -11.74
N ALA A 87 -9.97 13.56 -11.62
CA ALA A 87 -9.03 13.31 -10.54
C ALA A 87 -9.59 13.61 -9.14
N SER A 88 -10.56 14.53 -9.04
CA SER A 88 -11.22 14.85 -7.77
C SER A 88 -12.14 13.73 -7.25
N TYR A 89 -12.55 12.80 -8.14
CA TYR A 89 -13.44 11.69 -7.79
C TYR A 89 -12.68 10.43 -7.34
N THR A 90 -11.38 10.36 -7.58
CA THR A 90 -10.55 9.20 -7.26
C THR A 90 -10.57 8.89 -5.76
N THR A 91 -11.03 7.69 -5.39
CA THR A 91 -11.00 7.18 -4.01
C THR A 91 -9.91 6.13 -3.79
N TYR A 92 -9.42 5.53 -4.87
CA TYR A 92 -8.44 4.45 -4.86
C TYR A 92 -7.45 4.68 -6.00
N VAL A 93 -6.16 4.65 -5.71
CA VAL A 93 -5.09 4.50 -6.72
C VAL A 93 -4.32 3.26 -6.34
N GLY A 94 -4.19 2.30 -7.26
CA GLY A 94 -3.39 1.09 -7.03
C GLY A 94 -2.62 0.65 -8.27
N LEU A 95 -2.06 -0.56 -8.23
CA LEU A 95 -1.08 -1.01 -9.24
C LEU A 95 -1.58 -0.96 -10.68
N ASN A 96 -2.89 -1.15 -10.92
CA ASN A 96 -3.48 -0.99 -12.26
C ASN A 96 -3.21 0.39 -12.86
N PHE A 97 -3.21 1.43 -12.03
CA PHE A 97 -2.88 2.78 -12.47
C PHE A 97 -1.39 2.89 -12.86
N CYS A 98 -0.49 2.37 -12.03
CA CYS A 98 0.94 2.34 -12.32
C CYS A 98 1.26 1.54 -13.59
N ASN A 99 0.62 0.38 -13.77
CA ASN A 99 0.73 -0.44 -14.98
C ASN A 99 0.17 0.28 -16.21
N GLY A 100 -0.93 1.01 -16.07
CA GLY A 100 -1.50 1.81 -17.15
C GLY A 100 -0.59 2.95 -17.61
N ILE A 101 0.22 3.54 -16.71
CA ILE A 101 1.26 4.51 -17.10
C ILE A 101 2.32 3.82 -17.97
N ILE A 102 2.76 2.62 -17.59
CA ILE A 102 3.76 1.85 -18.35
C ILE A 102 3.20 1.48 -19.74
N ASN A 103 1.96 0.98 -19.80
CA ASN A 103 1.29 0.65 -21.06
C ASN A 103 1.12 1.87 -21.95
N TRP A 104 0.77 3.02 -21.36
CA TRP A 104 0.70 4.29 -22.06
C TRP A 104 2.07 4.69 -22.62
N LEU A 105 3.12 4.73 -21.79
CA LEU A 105 4.49 5.04 -22.23
C LEU A 105 4.97 4.14 -23.37
N ASN A 106 4.72 2.84 -23.27
CA ASN A 106 5.07 1.88 -24.32
C ASN A 106 4.37 2.16 -25.66
N SER A 107 3.17 2.72 -25.62
CA SER A 107 2.44 3.09 -26.82
C SER A 107 2.83 4.43 -27.42
N GLU A 108 3.32 5.34 -26.59
CA GLU A 108 3.80 6.67 -26.98
C GLU A 108 5.28 6.64 -27.42
N ARG A 109 5.91 5.46 -27.52
CA ARG A 109 7.33 5.29 -27.91
C ARG A 109 7.72 5.96 -29.23
N HIS A 110 6.75 6.30 -30.08
CA HIS A 110 7.01 7.03 -31.33
C HIS A 110 7.00 8.56 -31.12
N ASP A 111 6.27 9.05 -30.10
CA ASP A 111 6.11 10.47 -29.77
C ASP A 111 7.11 10.94 -28.70
N ILE A 112 7.62 10.02 -27.86
CA ILE A 112 8.61 10.28 -26.81
C ILE A 112 9.94 9.62 -27.23
N ILE A 113 10.96 10.43 -27.52
CA ILE A 113 12.30 9.93 -27.85
C ILE A 113 12.95 9.38 -26.57
N ILE A 114 13.02 8.05 -26.44
CA ILE A 114 13.64 7.36 -25.30
C ILE A 114 15.02 6.83 -25.73
N GLU A 115 16.08 7.45 -25.22
CA GLU A 115 17.46 7.18 -25.64
C GLU A 115 18.08 5.94 -24.96
N SER A 116 17.55 5.47 -23.82
CA SER A 116 18.05 4.27 -23.11
C SER A 116 17.06 3.70 -22.07
N ARG A 117 17.26 2.45 -21.62
CA ARG A 117 16.47 1.84 -20.53
C ARG A 117 16.51 2.63 -19.22
N ARG A 118 17.70 3.13 -18.84
CA ARG A 118 17.85 3.98 -17.63
C ARG A 118 17.11 5.31 -17.77
N TYR A 119 16.91 5.80 -19.00
CA TYR A 119 16.12 7.00 -19.26
C TYR A 119 14.62 6.68 -19.14
N GLU A 120 14.19 5.53 -19.66
CA GLU A 120 12.81 5.02 -19.53
C GLU A 120 12.37 4.92 -18.07
N ASP A 121 13.18 4.32 -17.19
CA ASP A 121 12.88 4.20 -15.76
C ASP A 121 12.71 5.57 -15.08
N LYS A 122 13.51 6.57 -15.49
CA LYS A 122 13.44 7.94 -14.96
C LYS A 122 12.20 8.69 -15.45
N VAL A 123 11.84 8.53 -16.73
CA VAL A 123 10.62 9.08 -17.33
C VAL A 123 9.39 8.52 -16.63
N GLU A 124 9.34 7.20 -16.47
CA GLU A 124 8.27 6.49 -15.77
C GLU A 124 8.13 7.02 -14.33
N THR A 125 9.24 7.07 -13.58
CA THR A 125 9.26 7.58 -12.22
C THR A 125 8.72 9.01 -12.14
N ALA A 126 9.16 9.89 -13.04
CA ALA A 126 8.71 11.28 -13.06
C ALA A 126 7.21 11.41 -13.31
N ILE A 127 6.65 10.66 -14.27
CA ILE A 127 5.21 10.65 -14.56
C ILE A 127 4.42 10.09 -13.38
N LYS A 128 4.84 8.95 -12.83
CA LYS A 128 4.24 8.36 -11.63
C LYS A 128 4.20 9.37 -10.48
N CYS A 129 5.32 10.01 -10.17
CA CYS A 129 5.40 11.01 -9.10
C CYS A 129 4.45 12.20 -9.34
N SER A 130 4.45 12.77 -10.54
CA SER A 130 3.62 13.94 -10.87
C SER A 130 2.13 13.61 -10.80
N LEU A 131 1.72 12.44 -11.29
CA LEU A 131 0.32 12.01 -11.26
C LEU A 131 -0.16 11.67 -9.85
N ILE A 132 0.69 11.03 -9.04
CA ILE A 132 0.36 10.70 -7.65
C ILE A 132 0.25 11.96 -6.79
N ALA A 133 1.19 12.90 -6.96
CA ALA A 133 1.10 14.23 -6.34
C ALA A 133 -0.19 14.95 -6.73
N MET A 134 -0.57 14.88 -8.01
CA MET A 134 -1.83 15.44 -8.50
C MET A 134 -3.05 14.79 -7.84
N PHE A 135 -3.12 13.47 -7.70
CA PHE A 135 -4.23 12.82 -7.00
C PHE A 135 -4.29 13.19 -5.51
N LEU A 136 -3.15 13.21 -4.82
CA LEU A 136 -3.07 13.62 -3.42
C LEU A 136 -3.55 15.07 -3.21
N ARG A 137 -3.26 15.97 -4.17
CA ARG A 137 -3.69 17.36 -4.15
C ARG A 137 -5.17 17.54 -4.53
N LYS A 138 -5.63 16.87 -5.59
CA LYS A 138 -6.95 17.12 -6.18
C LYS A 138 -8.07 16.32 -5.53
N SER A 139 -7.78 15.08 -5.13
CA SER A 139 -8.80 14.22 -4.56
C SER A 139 -9.00 14.51 -3.08
N LYS A 140 -10.21 14.96 -2.75
CA LYS A 140 -10.69 15.09 -1.37
C LYS A 140 -11.35 13.81 -0.85
N ARG A 141 -11.24 12.71 -1.60
CA ARG A 141 -11.88 11.42 -1.30
C ARG A 141 -10.94 10.24 -1.41
N LEU A 142 -9.65 10.47 -1.70
CA LEU A 142 -8.65 9.42 -1.84
C LEU A 142 -8.47 8.70 -0.51
N LYS A 143 -8.92 7.46 -0.42
CA LYS A 143 -8.84 6.63 0.78
C LYS A 143 -7.69 5.65 0.72
N TYR A 144 -7.41 5.14 -0.47
CA TYR A 144 -6.36 4.17 -0.71
C TYR A 144 -5.36 4.68 -1.73
N LEU A 145 -4.09 4.62 -1.36
CA LEU A 145 -2.98 4.87 -2.25
C LEU A 145 -2.00 3.72 -2.15
N GLU A 146 -1.83 3.00 -3.25
CA GLU A 146 -0.76 2.05 -3.45
C GLU A 146 0.14 2.57 -4.56
N TYR A 147 1.42 2.69 -4.21
CA TYR A 147 2.44 3.28 -5.03
C TYR A 147 3.62 2.34 -5.07
N GLU A 148 4.05 2.03 -6.30
CA GLU A 148 5.25 1.26 -6.58
C GLU A 148 6.18 2.15 -7.41
N GLY A 149 7.24 2.64 -6.77
CA GLY A 149 8.26 3.45 -7.39
C GLY A 149 9.05 4.29 -6.39
N ILE A 150 10.00 5.09 -6.89
CA ILE A 150 10.78 5.94 -6.01
C ILE A 150 9.86 7.02 -5.42
N ILE A 151 9.70 7.01 -4.09
CA ILE A 151 9.06 8.12 -3.39
C ILE A 151 10.05 9.29 -3.32
N ASN A 152 9.56 10.51 -3.53
CA ASN A 152 10.39 11.70 -3.48
C ASN A 152 9.77 12.76 -2.56
N LYS A 153 10.52 13.85 -2.36
CA LYS A 153 10.09 14.98 -1.53
C LYS A 153 8.71 15.53 -1.93
N MET A 154 8.39 15.59 -3.23
CA MET A 154 7.10 16.10 -3.70
C MET A 154 5.94 15.21 -3.23
N ILE A 155 6.11 13.89 -3.24
CA ILE A 155 5.07 12.98 -2.74
C ILE A 155 4.89 13.16 -1.23
N PHE A 156 5.97 13.22 -0.44
CA PHE A 156 5.87 13.46 1.00
C PHE A 156 5.18 14.79 1.34
N GLU A 157 5.51 15.87 0.61
CA GLU A 157 4.84 17.17 0.78
C GLU A 157 3.32 17.06 0.51
N ASN A 158 2.92 16.35 -0.54
CA ASN A 158 1.50 16.17 -0.84
C ASN A 158 0.80 15.21 0.12
N LEU A 159 1.48 14.17 0.60
CA LEU A 159 0.97 13.26 1.64
C LEU A 159 0.71 13.99 2.96
N ARG A 160 1.61 14.90 3.38
CA ARG A 160 1.43 15.72 4.59
C ARG A 160 0.22 16.66 4.50
N MET A 161 -0.05 17.19 3.31
CA MET A 161 -1.22 18.04 3.07
C MET A 161 -2.52 17.25 2.88
N ASN A 162 -2.42 15.96 2.58
CA ASN A 162 -3.57 15.09 2.39
C ASN A 162 -4.08 14.57 3.74
N ASN A 163 -5.37 14.76 3.99
CA ASN A 163 -6.06 14.31 5.20
C ASN A 163 -7.15 13.26 4.90
N THR A 164 -7.06 12.61 3.75
CA THR A 164 -8.09 11.69 3.25
C THR A 164 -7.62 10.26 3.17
N VAL A 165 -6.33 10.03 2.92
CA VAL A 165 -5.72 8.71 2.77
C VAL A 165 -5.72 8.00 4.12
N ILE A 166 -6.37 6.85 4.16
CA ILE A 166 -6.49 5.99 5.36
C ILE A 166 -5.67 4.70 5.23
N LYS A 167 -5.37 4.28 3.99
CA LYS A 167 -4.51 3.15 3.69
C LYS A 167 -3.45 3.56 2.68
N LEU A 168 -2.19 3.42 3.06
CA LEU A 168 -1.01 3.72 2.26
C LEU A 168 -0.18 2.46 2.10
N ASP A 169 0.18 2.15 0.86
CA ASP A 169 1.02 1.02 0.49
C ASP A 169 2.20 1.55 -0.33
N LEU A 170 3.41 1.37 0.20
CA LEU A 170 4.69 1.79 -0.39
C LEU A 170 5.61 0.56 -0.52
N CYS A 171 5.06 -0.62 -0.80
CA CYS A 171 5.86 -1.82 -1.03
C CYS A 171 6.82 -1.65 -2.20
N LEU A 172 8.05 -2.17 -2.05
CA LEU A 172 9.09 -2.23 -3.11
C LEU A 172 9.66 -0.87 -3.58
N ASP A 173 9.50 0.19 -2.81
CA ASP A 173 10.01 1.53 -3.15
C ASP A 173 11.54 1.68 -2.96
N ASN A 174 12.22 0.67 -2.37
CA ASN A 174 13.66 0.66 -2.07
C ASN A 174 14.13 1.97 -1.43
N LEU A 175 13.51 2.29 -0.28
CA LEU A 175 13.70 3.54 0.43
C LEU A 175 15.14 3.65 0.93
N ASP A 176 15.88 4.64 0.44
CA ASP A 176 17.14 5.02 1.05
C ASP A 176 16.93 5.57 2.47
N PHE A 177 18.03 5.76 3.21
CA PHE A 177 17.96 6.18 4.60
C PHE A 177 17.36 7.59 4.78
N GLU A 178 17.52 8.48 3.79
CA GLU A 178 16.96 9.83 3.86
C GLU A 178 15.44 9.80 3.67
N ASN A 179 14.94 9.06 2.68
CA ASN A 179 13.50 8.85 2.50
C ASN A 179 12.89 8.08 3.68
N THR A 180 13.64 7.20 4.33
CA THR A 180 13.21 6.55 5.58
C THR A 180 12.98 7.55 6.72
N LYS A 181 13.87 8.55 6.88
CA LYS A 181 13.67 9.62 7.86
C LYS A 181 12.46 10.49 7.53
N GLU A 182 12.28 10.84 6.26
CA GLU A 182 11.11 11.60 5.82
C GLU A 182 9.80 10.83 6.04
N LEU A 183 9.79 9.52 5.78
CA LEU A 183 8.68 8.63 6.07
C LEU A 183 8.39 8.57 7.58
N SER A 184 9.42 8.46 8.42
CA SER A 184 9.29 8.49 9.88
C SER A 184 8.66 9.80 10.37
N LYS A 185 9.12 10.96 9.87
CA LYS A 185 8.50 12.26 10.17
C LYS A 185 7.04 12.30 9.75
N PHE A 186 6.75 11.84 8.53
CA PHE A 186 5.37 11.77 8.03
C PHE A 186 4.49 10.88 8.93
N ILE A 187 4.98 9.71 9.36
CA ILE A 187 4.26 8.83 10.27
C ILE A 187 3.99 9.53 11.60
N ILE A 188 4.95 10.24 12.17
CA ILE A 188 4.77 10.98 13.43
C ILE A 188 3.67 12.05 13.31
N GLU A 189 3.67 12.79 12.20
CA GLU A 189 2.76 13.92 11.97
C GLU A 189 1.36 13.51 11.51
N ASN A 190 1.22 12.35 10.85
CA ASN A 190 -0.04 11.95 10.23
C ASN A 190 -1.03 11.37 11.24
N THR A 191 -2.25 11.92 11.24
CA THR A 191 -3.34 11.51 12.15
C THR A 191 -4.49 10.81 11.44
N THR A 192 -4.39 10.63 10.11
CA THR A 192 -5.47 10.10 9.26
C THR A 192 -5.22 8.68 8.79
N LEU A 193 -3.96 8.26 8.77
CA LEU A 193 -3.53 6.97 8.27
C LEU A 193 -3.81 5.89 9.32
N ILE A 194 -4.54 4.85 8.91
CA ILE A 194 -4.98 3.75 9.77
C ILE A 194 -4.20 2.48 9.44
N ASN A 195 -3.91 2.26 8.16
CA ASN A 195 -3.24 1.06 7.65
C ASN A 195 -2.03 1.44 6.79
N LEU A 196 -0.87 0.92 7.16
CA LEU A 196 0.39 1.19 6.50
C LEU A 196 1.04 -0.13 6.07
N GLU A 197 1.36 -0.25 4.79
CA GLU A 197 2.11 -1.36 4.22
C GLU A 197 3.46 -0.85 3.70
N LEU A 198 4.52 -1.45 4.24
CA LEU A 198 5.92 -1.08 4.00
C LEU A 198 6.78 -2.32 3.76
N SER A 199 6.19 -3.46 3.40
CA SER A 199 6.94 -4.69 3.18
C SER A 199 7.92 -4.55 1.99
N SER A 200 9.02 -5.31 2.05
CA SER A 200 9.98 -5.46 0.94
C SER A 200 10.71 -4.17 0.51
N ASN A 201 11.02 -3.29 1.47
CA ASN A 201 11.72 -2.02 1.26
C ASN A 201 13.18 -2.01 1.71
N TYR A 202 13.70 -3.12 2.26
CA TYR A 202 15.09 -3.26 2.69
C TYR A 202 15.58 -2.17 3.68
N PHE A 203 14.70 -1.70 4.57
CA PHE A 203 15.06 -0.67 5.57
C PHE A 203 16.32 -0.97 6.40
N GLY A 204 16.63 -2.25 6.61
CA GLY A 204 17.76 -2.67 7.45
C GLY A 204 17.53 -2.33 8.93
N PRO A 205 18.50 -2.62 9.80
CA PRO A 205 18.36 -2.39 11.24
C PRO A 205 18.07 -0.94 11.61
N GLU A 206 18.81 0.00 11.03
CA GLU A 206 18.65 1.44 11.32
C GLU A 206 17.32 1.98 10.82
N GLY A 207 16.87 1.61 9.61
CA GLY A 207 15.55 2.00 9.13
C GLY A 207 14.42 1.37 9.96
N GLY A 208 14.60 0.12 10.41
CA GLY A 208 13.68 -0.54 11.35
C GLY A 208 13.54 0.22 12.67
N LYS A 209 14.66 0.63 13.28
CA LYS A 209 14.67 1.46 14.51
C LYS A 209 13.95 2.79 14.30
N GLU A 210 14.18 3.44 13.16
CA GLU A 210 13.59 4.74 12.86
C GLU A 210 12.06 4.65 12.70
N ILE A 211 11.56 3.63 12.00
CA ILE A 211 10.11 3.38 11.87
C ILE A 211 9.49 2.96 13.21
N ALA A 212 10.16 2.12 14.00
CA ALA A 212 9.70 1.76 15.34
C ALA A 212 9.57 2.98 16.26
N ARG A 213 10.56 3.88 16.24
CA ARG A 213 10.51 5.15 16.97
C ARG A 213 9.32 6.00 16.54
N ALA A 214 9.07 6.12 15.24
CA ALA A 214 7.91 6.87 14.72
C ALA A 214 6.59 6.28 15.22
N LEU A 215 6.45 4.95 15.21
CA LEU A 215 5.27 4.27 15.72
C LEU A 215 5.10 4.47 17.23
N SER A 216 6.16 4.49 18.03
CA SER A 216 6.03 4.74 19.48
C SER A 216 5.37 6.08 19.82
N ILE A 217 5.37 7.04 18.87
CA ILE A 217 4.78 8.37 19.00
C ILE A 217 3.41 8.45 18.32
N ASN A 218 3.26 7.80 17.15
CA ASN A 218 2.02 7.85 16.39
C ASN A 218 0.89 7.06 17.09
N ASN A 219 -0.30 7.68 17.18
CA ASN A 219 -1.49 7.06 17.78
C ASN A 219 -2.64 6.85 16.78
N GLY A 220 -2.39 6.99 15.49
CA GLY A 220 -3.41 6.83 14.44
C GLY A 220 -3.35 5.49 13.71
N ILE A 221 -2.15 4.96 13.48
CA ILE A 221 -1.94 3.72 12.75
C ILE A 221 -2.33 2.53 13.61
N THR A 222 -3.29 1.75 13.13
CA THR A 222 -3.79 0.55 13.81
C THR A 222 -3.26 -0.75 13.20
N LYS A 223 -2.79 -0.71 11.95
CA LYS A 223 -2.27 -1.87 11.22
C LYS A 223 -0.98 -1.50 10.51
N LEU A 224 0.08 -2.25 10.77
CA LEU A 224 1.34 -2.12 10.07
C LEU A 224 1.77 -3.48 9.51
N LYS A 225 2.06 -3.50 8.22
CA LYS A 225 2.77 -4.60 7.57
C LYS A 225 4.17 -4.15 7.18
N PHE A 226 5.17 -4.89 7.63
CA PHE A 226 6.57 -4.51 7.57
C PHE A 226 7.46 -5.72 7.23
N ARG A 227 6.97 -6.67 6.44
CA ARG A 227 7.69 -7.91 6.14
C ARG A 227 8.91 -7.66 5.25
N HIS A 228 9.86 -8.59 5.24
CA HIS A 228 10.96 -8.58 4.25
C HIS A 228 11.81 -7.30 4.24
N ASN A 229 12.06 -6.70 5.41
CA ASN A 229 12.82 -5.44 5.53
C ASN A 229 14.22 -5.60 6.15
N LYS A 230 14.64 -6.83 6.46
CA LYS A 230 15.97 -7.16 7.01
C LYS A 230 16.38 -6.34 8.24
N ILE A 231 15.43 -6.06 9.14
CA ILE A 231 15.71 -5.23 10.31
C ILE A 231 16.60 -5.90 11.37
N GLY A 232 16.80 -7.21 11.29
CA GLY A 232 17.62 -7.95 12.25
C GLY A 232 17.06 -7.93 13.67
N SER A 233 17.83 -8.48 14.63
CA SER A 233 17.42 -8.52 16.04
C SER A 233 17.29 -7.13 16.66
N GLU A 234 18.21 -6.21 16.35
CA GLU A 234 18.19 -4.84 16.88
C GLU A 234 16.94 -4.06 16.45
N GLY A 235 16.51 -4.21 15.19
CA GLY A 235 15.26 -3.61 14.76
C GLY A 235 14.05 -4.28 15.43
N GLY A 236 14.09 -5.60 15.61
CA GLY A 236 13.07 -6.33 16.37
C GLY A 236 12.94 -5.85 17.81
N GLU A 237 14.07 -5.54 18.48
CA GLU A 237 14.11 -4.93 19.81
C GLU A 237 13.46 -3.55 19.83
N ALA A 238 13.78 -2.69 18.87
CA ALA A 238 13.16 -1.37 18.77
C ALA A 238 11.64 -1.45 18.54
N PHE A 239 11.16 -2.39 17.72
CA PHE A 239 9.72 -2.61 17.54
C PHE A 239 9.06 -3.05 18.85
N ALA A 240 9.69 -3.91 19.64
CA ALA A 240 9.14 -4.31 20.93
C ALA A 240 9.04 -3.13 21.91
N ASP A 241 10.08 -2.31 22.02
CA ASP A 241 10.07 -1.10 22.85
C ASP A 241 8.99 -0.11 22.42
N ALA A 242 8.77 0.00 21.10
CA ALA A 242 7.73 0.86 20.54
C ALA A 242 6.32 0.34 20.90
N LEU A 243 6.11 -0.98 20.89
CA LEU A 243 4.83 -1.61 21.25
C LEU A 243 4.48 -1.47 22.74
N CYS A 244 5.47 -1.38 23.63
CA CYS A 244 5.21 -1.09 25.04
C CYS A 244 4.65 0.34 25.25
N LYS A 245 4.90 1.25 24.30
CA LYS A 245 4.46 2.65 24.37
C LYS A 245 3.24 2.95 23.49
N ASN A 246 3.06 2.20 22.40
CA ASN A 246 1.99 2.43 21.44
C ASN A 246 0.70 1.71 21.86
N ASN A 247 -0.38 2.48 22.04
CA ASN A 247 -1.69 1.97 22.42
C ASN A 247 -2.70 1.88 21.26
N SER A 248 -2.32 2.33 20.07
CA SER A 248 -3.17 2.40 18.87
C SER A 248 -3.02 1.20 17.93
N LEU A 249 -1.82 0.60 17.88
CA LEU A 249 -1.51 -0.48 16.98
C LEU A 249 -2.22 -1.75 17.45
N THR A 250 -2.99 -2.37 16.55
CA THR A 250 -3.77 -3.58 16.81
C THR A 250 -3.30 -4.78 16.01
N SER A 251 -2.54 -4.54 14.93
CA SER A 251 -1.92 -5.60 14.15
C SER A 251 -0.55 -5.17 13.62
N LEU A 252 0.44 -6.05 13.81
CA LEU A 252 1.81 -5.84 13.36
C LEU A 252 2.33 -7.10 12.68
N ASP A 253 2.79 -6.95 11.44
CA ASP A 253 3.40 -8.05 10.68
C ASP A 253 4.86 -7.77 10.33
N VAL A 254 5.77 -8.30 11.15
CA VAL A 254 7.22 -8.19 10.99
C VAL A 254 7.86 -9.48 10.49
N ARG A 255 7.12 -10.35 9.80
CA ARG A 255 7.69 -11.62 9.31
C ARG A 255 8.82 -11.41 8.30
N ASN A 256 9.72 -12.40 8.22
CA ASN A 256 10.83 -12.43 7.25
C ASN A 256 11.77 -11.22 7.36
N ASN A 257 12.11 -10.84 8.59
CA ASN A 257 12.95 -9.68 8.90
C ASN A 257 14.32 -10.01 9.50
N GLU A 258 14.71 -11.30 9.48
CA GLU A 258 15.97 -11.77 10.05
C GLU A 258 16.10 -11.50 11.57
N ILE A 259 14.97 -11.34 12.26
CA ILE A 259 14.93 -11.17 13.73
C ILE A 259 15.32 -12.52 14.35
N LYS A 260 16.51 -12.58 14.96
CA LYS A 260 16.96 -13.74 15.73
C LYS A 260 16.62 -13.48 17.18
N PHE A 261 15.78 -14.33 17.77
CA PHE A 261 15.37 -14.20 19.15
C PHE A 261 16.26 -15.06 20.06
N LYS A 262 16.60 -14.56 21.25
CA LYS A 262 16.71 -15.43 22.42
C LYS A 262 15.28 -15.59 22.94
N GLY A 263 14.53 -16.53 22.33
CA GLY A 263 13.06 -16.58 22.31
C GLY A 263 12.32 -16.41 23.65
N GLU A 264 12.94 -16.72 24.78
CA GLU A 264 12.28 -16.69 26.10
C GLU A 264 12.36 -15.31 26.79
N GLU A 265 13.46 -14.57 26.63
CA GLU A 265 13.71 -13.34 27.39
C GLU A 265 12.89 -12.16 26.85
N MET A 266 12.85 -12.01 25.52
CA MET A 266 12.10 -10.95 24.85
C MET A 266 10.59 -11.16 24.91
N ALA A 267 10.14 -12.41 24.78
CA ALA A 267 8.73 -12.77 24.93
C ALA A 267 8.24 -12.49 26.36
N ALA A 268 9.07 -12.76 27.37
CA ALA A 268 8.76 -12.45 28.75
C ALA A 268 8.70 -10.94 29.04
N SER A 269 9.50 -10.12 28.35
CA SER A 269 9.46 -8.65 28.46
C SER A 269 8.22 -8.07 27.77
N LEU A 270 7.95 -8.47 26.52
CA LEU A 270 6.75 -8.06 25.78
C LEU A 270 5.44 -8.43 26.48
N ARG A 271 5.37 -9.63 27.09
CA ARG A 271 4.19 -10.08 27.84
C ARG A 271 3.98 -9.32 29.15
N ARG A 272 5.06 -8.85 29.80
CA ARG A 272 4.97 -8.10 31.07
C ARG A 272 4.59 -6.64 30.87
N GLU A 273 4.95 -6.05 29.74
CA GLU A 273 4.84 -4.60 29.52
C GLU A 273 3.84 -4.18 28.45
N SER A 274 3.30 -5.12 27.65
CA SER A 274 2.29 -4.78 26.63
C SER A 274 0.95 -4.38 27.28
N ALA A 275 0.53 -3.13 27.05
CA ALA A 275 -0.77 -2.62 27.47
C ALA A 275 -1.94 -3.06 26.55
N ASN A 276 -1.68 -3.77 25.44
CA ASN A 276 -2.68 -4.10 24.42
C ASN A 276 -2.99 -5.61 24.34
N PRO A 277 -4.18 -6.07 24.83
CA PRO A 277 -4.59 -7.48 24.82
C PRO A 277 -4.76 -8.10 23.43
N ALA A 278 -5.06 -7.30 22.40
CA ALA A 278 -5.24 -7.80 21.04
C ALA A 278 -3.90 -8.21 20.41
N LEU A 279 -2.82 -7.49 20.75
CA LEU A 279 -1.50 -7.73 20.22
C LEU A 279 -0.80 -8.94 20.86
N THR A 280 -1.12 -9.24 22.12
CA THR A 280 -0.59 -10.42 22.83
C THR A 280 -0.97 -11.73 22.13
N THR A 281 -2.17 -11.80 21.54
CA THR A 281 -2.63 -12.97 20.76
C THR A 281 -1.85 -13.14 19.44
N GLU A 282 -1.49 -12.03 18.78
CA GLU A 282 -0.70 -12.06 17.53
C GLU A 282 0.79 -12.31 17.80
N ILE A 283 1.33 -11.78 18.92
CA ILE A 283 2.64 -12.13 19.47
C ILE A 283 2.70 -13.63 19.78
N ASP A 284 1.68 -14.22 20.41
CA ASP A 284 1.64 -15.66 20.70
C ASP A 284 1.59 -16.51 19.42
N MET A 285 0.90 -16.08 18.37
CA MET A 285 0.94 -16.75 17.07
C MET A 285 2.33 -16.67 16.40
N LEU A 286 3.01 -15.53 16.50
CA LEU A 286 4.37 -15.36 16.00
C LEU A 286 5.36 -16.23 16.81
N LEU A 287 5.25 -16.26 18.14
CA LEU A 287 6.07 -17.06 19.04
C LEU A 287 5.87 -18.57 18.83
N ASN A 288 4.64 -19.03 18.65
CA ASN A 288 4.35 -20.44 18.36
C ASN A 288 5.00 -20.88 17.04
N ARG A 289 5.00 -20.01 16.03
CA ARG A 289 5.62 -20.29 14.73
C ARG A 289 7.16 -20.28 14.79
N ILE A 290 7.75 -19.39 15.61
CA ILE A 290 9.20 -19.34 15.88
C ILE A 290 9.64 -20.61 16.62
N ASN A 291 8.92 -21.03 17.66
CA ASN A 291 9.20 -22.27 18.39
C ASN A 291 9.15 -23.51 17.49
N HIS A 292 8.22 -23.55 16.53
CA HIS A 292 8.17 -24.60 15.52
C HIS A 292 9.38 -24.59 14.58
N LEU A 293 9.83 -23.42 14.14
CA LEU A 293 11.00 -23.29 13.27
C LEU A 293 12.32 -23.61 14.01
N GLU A 294 12.49 -23.16 15.25
CA GLU A 294 13.64 -23.56 16.07
C GLU A 294 13.65 -25.06 16.37
N ARG A 295 12.47 -25.68 16.62
CA ARG A 295 12.37 -27.14 16.75
C ARG A 295 12.80 -27.85 15.48
N LEU A 296 12.37 -27.38 14.31
CA LEU A 296 12.76 -27.95 13.01
C LEU A 296 14.25 -27.77 12.73
N ASP A 297 14.81 -26.62 13.07
CA ASP A 297 16.23 -26.30 12.84
C ASP A 297 17.16 -27.02 13.85
N ARG A 298 16.70 -27.24 15.09
CA ARG A 298 17.34 -28.15 16.05
C ARG A 298 17.23 -29.61 15.61
N LEU A 299 16.10 -30.04 15.05
CA LEU A 299 15.95 -31.39 14.47
C LEU A 299 16.89 -31.58 13.28
N ASN A 300 16.99 -30.59 12.38
CA ASN A 300 17.83 -30.65 11.18
C ASN A 300 19.33 -30.68 11.54
N ARG A 301 19.73 -29.95 12.59
CA ARG A 301 21.08 -30.02 13.16
C ARG A 301 21.35 -31.32 13.91
N ALA A 302 20.37 -31.85 14.64
CA ALA A 302 20.48 -33.14 15.32
C ALA A 302 20.56 -34.33 14.32
N LEU A 303 20.03 -34.16 13.11
CA LEU A 303 20.02 -35.16 12.05
C LEU A 303 21.16 -35.00 11.01
N ASN A 304 22.19 -34.19 11.31
CA ASN A 304 23.41 -34.05 10.49
C ASN A 304 23.14 -33.82 8.98
N GLY A 305 22.17 -32.96 8.64
CA GLY A 305 21.96 -32.53 7.25
C GLY A 305 21.34 -33.55 6.29
N ASN A 306 20.92 -34.74 6.76
CA ASN A 306 20.27 -35.74 5.91
C ASN A 306 18.74 -35.58 5.89
N LEU A 307 18.25 -34.45 5.37
CA LEU A 307 16.83 -34.22 5.12
C LEU A 307 16.52 -34.07 3.63
N HIS A 308 17.07 -34.96 2.79
CA HIS A 308 16.65 -35.06 1.38
C HIS A 308 15.45 -36.01 1.17
N TYR A 309 14.93 -36.64 2.23
CA TYR A 309 13.89 -37.68 2.11
C TYR A 309 12.59 -37.45 2.89
N LEU A 310 12.38 -36.28 3.51
CA LEU A 310 11.10 -35.97 4.17
C LEU A 310 10.32 -34.82 3.51
N LEU A 311 10.43 -34.68 2.19
CA LEU A 311 9.70 -33.68 1.41
C LEU A 311 8.21 -34.01 1.19
N ILE A 312 7.66 -35.09 1.75
CA ILE A 312 6.29 -35.56 1.43
C ILE A 312 5.27 -35.39 2.58
N HIS A 313 5.68 -35.11 3.82
CA HIS A 313 4.73 -34.98 4.94
C HIS A 313 4.36 -33.53 5.35
N VAL A 314 4.78 -32.51 4.61
CA VAL A 314 4.38 -31.11 4.89
C VAL A 314 3.10 -30.68 4.12
N LEU A 315 2.59 -31.52 3.21
CA LEU A 315 1.33 -31.26 2.49
C LEU A 315 0.06 -31.80 3.18
N PHE A 316 0.14 -32.43 4.35
CA PHE A 316 -1.03 -33.07 4.98
C PHE A 316 -1.59 -32.38 6.24
N VAL A 317 -0.97 -31.30 6.73
CA VAL A 317 -1.48 -30.62 7.95
C VAL A 317 -2.56 -29.57 7.65
N SER A 318 -2.83 -29.28 6.37
CA SER A 318 -4.05 -28.56 5.95
C SER A 318 -5.32 -29.44 5.94
N PHE A 319 -5.23 -30.73 6.30
CA PHE A 319 -6.37 -31.66 6.26
C PHE A 319 -6.90 -32.10 7.64
N TRP A 320 -6.36 -31.59 8.75
CA TRP A 320 -6.78 -32.00 10.10
C TRP A 320 -7.39 -30.89 10.96
N PHE A 321 -7.89 -29.83 10.32
CA PHE A 321 -8.73 -28.82 11.00
C PHE A 321 -10.24 -29.07 10.85
N SER A 322 -10.66 -30.09 10.09
CA SER A 322 -12.08 -30.44 9.87
C SER A 322 -12.57 -31.67 10.63
N PHE A 323 -11.75 -32.32 11.46
CA PHE A 323 -12.19 -33.49 12.25
C PHE A 323 -12.30 -33.24 13.77
N TRP A 324 -11.91 -32.06 14.26
CA TRP A 324 -12.03 -31.70 15.68
C TRP A 324 -13.23 -30.80 15.99
N PHE A 325 -14.13 -30.60 15.02
CA PHE A 325 -15.40 -29.86 15.20
C PHE A 325 -16.63 -30.77 15.19
N LEU A 326 -16.47 -32.10 15.00
CA LEU A 326 -17.58 -33.06 14.92
C LEU A 326 -17.61 -34.10 16.04
N SER A 327 -16.66 -34.09 16.99
CA SER A 327 -16.71 -34.94 18.19
C SER A 327 -17.02 -34.18 19.49
N SER A 328 -17.42 -32.91 19.39
CA SER A 328 -17.94 -32.11 20.52
C SER A 328 -19.47 -31.89 20.44
N LEU A 329 -20.14 -32.59 19.51
CA LEU A 329 -21.59 -32.60 19.34
C LEU A 329 -22.04 -34.04 19.01
N LEU A 330 -21.87 -34.94 19.98
CA LEU A 330 -22.72 -36.12 20.28
C LEU A 330 -22.17 -36.86 21.50
#